data_AF-A0A8S2AB73-F1
#
_entry.id   AF-A0A8S2AB73-F1
#
_cell.length_a   1.000
_cell.length_b   1.000
_cell.length_c   1.000
_cell.angle_alpha   90.00
_cell.angle_beta   90.00
_cell.angle_gamma   90.00
#
_symmetry.space_group_name_H-M   'P 1'
#
loop_
_entity.id
_entity.type
_entity.pdbx_description
1 polymer ?
#
loop_
_entity_poly.entity_id
_entity_poly.type
_entity_poly.pdbx_seq_one_letter_code
_entity_poly.pdbx_strand_id
1 'polypeptide(L)'
;MAASRFVEVNPSMLEETYEGSDLHVATRLGYVVLAKKIIELYPSQIRSTNSKGDTPLHIAASLGHTSILVMMLMSTQLHNPCEIQTQNGLKPAEMMNNDGLTPLHCAAKNGSVKILREFLDKAPSSFNLVTRGNKETVFHIAAKHKNNEAFIFMANNAKLGQLLHELDANGNTVLHVAVSVGSVVLVNYLINETKIDVITQNKRGFAAVDLLKENDDNYLPLYTAMCNSKTTKHPSSIKEVMNFEAQVFSELKKMQNQIVRVQSRESKNNEFEMQSEALQNSRNTITIVAVLIASVTFTCGINPPGGLYQDGPYMGKSTAGRTLAFKIFSISNTIALFTSVCMVILLVSVMPCRTNSLKKLLILTYRMMWVAIAAMAIAYVAATWVTLPHLEETKWLVYATLAIASMTVVVADLET
;
A
#
# COMPACT_ATOMS: atom_id res chain seq x y z
N MET A 1 -4.19 -15.80 -17.79
CA MET A 1 -4.55 -16.68 -18.94
C MET A 1 -5.77 -17.56 -18.67
N ALA A 2 -6.00 -18.06 -17.45
CA ALA A 2 -7.15 -18.93 -17.16
C ALA A 2 -8.51 -18.20 -17.30
N ALA A 3 -8.65 -16.99 -16.74
CA ALA A 3 -9.91 -16.22 -16.81
C ALA A 3 -10.29 -15.78 -18.24
N SER A 4 -9.31 -15.48 -19.09
CA SER A 4 -9.55 -15.03 -20.48
C SER A 4 -10.00 -16.15 -21.41
N ARG A 5 -9.59 -17.40 -21.13
CA ARG A 5 -10.07 -18.60 -21.83
C ARG A 5 -11.44 -19.05 -21.33
N PHE A 6 -11.75 -18.79 -20.05
CA PHE A 6 -13.02 -19.17 -19.45
C PHE A 6 -14.22 -18.44 -20.08
N VAL A 7 -14.04 -17.17 -20.45
CA VAL A 7 -15.06 -16.35 -21.13
C VAL A 7 -15.34 -16.80 -22.56
N GLU A 8 -14.35 -17.37 -23.26
CA GLU A 8 -14.54 -17.90 -24.62
C GLU A 8 -15.32 -19.22 -24.66
N VAL A 9 -15.26 -20.01 -23.57
CA VAL A 9 -15.80 -21.37 -23.55
C VAL A 9 -17.27 -21.42 -23.11
N ASN A 10 -17.77 -20.42 -22.36
CA ASN A 10 -19.16 -20.41 -21.86
C ASN A 10 -19.82 -19.01 -21.96
N PRO A 11 -20.26 -18.58 -23.15
CA PRO A 11 -20.94 -17.30 -23.33
C PRO A 11 -22.30 -17.19 -22.62
N SER A 12 -22.96 -18.31 -22.31
CA SER A 12 -24.26 -18.35 -21.60
C SER A 12 -24.16 -18.17 -20.08
N MET A 13 -22.98 -18.33 -19.48
CA MET A 13 -22.76 -18.01 -18.06
C MET A 13 -22.65 -16.50 -17.80
N LEU A 14 -22.59 -15.69 -18.87
CA LEU A 14 -22.40 -14.24 -18.81
C LEU A 14 -23.69 -13.46 -18.48
N GLU A 15 -24.84 -14.14 -18.45
CA GLU A 15 -26.15 -13.49 -18.27
C GLU A 15 -26.66 -13.52 -16.82
N GLU A 16 -26.16 -14.42 -15.97
CA GLU A 16 -26.74 -14.62 -14.63
C GLU A 16 -25.68 -14.93 -13.57
N THR A 17 -25.04 -13.89 -13.03
CA THR A 17 -24.47 -13.98 -11.68
C THR A 17 -25.28 -13.12 -10.72
N TYR A 18 -25.65 -13.71 -9.58
CA TYR A 18 -26.65 -13.26 -8.60
C TYR A 18 -26.44 -11.86 -7.98
N GLU A 19 -25.45 -11.07 -8.43
CA GLU A 19 -25.13 -9.74 -7.90
C GLU A 19 -24.91 -8.64 -8.97
N GLY A 20 -24.96 -8.93 -10.27
CA GLY A 20 -24.77 -7.96 -11.36
C GLY A 20 -24.15 -8.60 -12.62
N SER A 21 -24.14 -7.89 -13.76
CA SER A 21 -23.50 -8.41 -14.99
C SER A 21 -22.00 -8.68 -14.78
N ASP A 22 -21.37 -9.52 -15.61
CA ASP A 22 -19.94 -9.86 -15.43
C ASP A 22 -19.02 -8.65 -15.43
N LEU A 23 -19.38 -7.60 -16.20
CA LEU A 23 -18.65 -6.35 -16.18
C LEU A 23 -18.64 -5.69 -14.79
N HIS A 24 -19.69 -5.84 -13.98
CA HIS A 24 -19.68 -5.38 -12.59
C HIS A 24 -18.64 -6.15 -11.76
N VAL A 25 -18.56 -7.47 -11.92
CA VAL A 25 -17.60 -8.31 -11.19
C VAL A 25 -16.17 -7.99 -11.62
N ALA A 26 -15.90 -7.92 -12.93
CA ALA A 26 -14.60 -7.56 -13.47
C ALA A 26 -14.17 -6.16 -13.01
N THR A 27 -15.11 -5.21 -12.99
CA THR A 27 -14.85 -3.85 -12.52
C THR A 27 -14.61 -3.81 -11.02
N ARG A 28 -15.39 -4.54 -10.22
CA ARG A 28 -15.24 -4.61 -8.75
C ARG A 28 -13.89 -5.20 -8.35
N LEU A 29 -13.40 -6.21 -9.07
CA LEU A 29 -12.11 -6.85 -8.83
C LEU A 29 -10.92 -6.10 -9.48
N GLY A 30 -11.17 -5.09 -10.30
CA GLY A 30 -10.11 -4.33 -10.98
C GLY A 30 -9.43 -5.08 -12.12
N TYR A 31 -10.08 -6.09 -12.70
CA TYR A 31 -9.52 -6.90 -13.78
C TYR A 31 -9.59 -6.19 -15.13
N VAL A 32 -8.66 -5.25 -15.35
CA VAL A 32 -8.61 -4.37 -16.54
C VAL A 32 -8.70 -5.14 -17.86
N VAL A 33 -7.91 -6.22 -18.01
CA VAL A 33 -7.88 -7.00 -19.27
C VAL A 33 -9.21 -7.71 -19.53
N LEU A 34 -9.83 -8.24 -18.47
CA LEU A 34 -11.13 -8.90 -18.57
C LEU A 34 -12.23 -7.89 -18.88
N ALA A 35 -12.25 -6.76 -18.17
CA ALA A 35 -13.20 -5.67 -18.40
C ALA A 35 -13.09 -5.13 -19.83
N LYS A 36 -11.87 -4.95 -20.35
CA LYS A 36 -11.64 -4.53 -21.75
C LYS A 36 -12.28 -5.51 -22.75
N LYS A 37 -12.00 -6.80 -22.59
CA LYS A 37 -12.55 -7.83 -23.49
C LYS A 37 -14.07 -7.91 -23.41
N ILE A 38 -14.66 -7.77 -22.22
CA ILE A 38 -16.11 -7.74 -22.04
C ILE A 38 -16.72 -6.50 -22.71
N ILE A 39 -16.10 -5.33 -22.58
CA ILE A 39 -16.56 -4.09 -23.23
C ILE A 39 -16.52 -4.22 -24.76
N GLU A 40 -15.47 -4.83 -25.31
CA GLU A 40 -15.32 -5.04 -26.77
C GLU A 40 -16.35 -6.03 -27.32
N LEU A 41 -16.69 -7.08 -26.56
CA LEU A 41 -17.64 -8.12 -26.99
C LEU A 41 -19.10 -7.74 -26.72
N TYR A 42 -19.38 -7.08 -25.59
CA TYR A 42 -20.73 -6.77 -25.12
C TYR A 42 -20.84 -5.31 -24.62
N PRO A 43 -20.80 -4.30 -25.51
CA PRO A 43 -20.87 -2.88 -25.13
C PRO A 43 -22.13 -2.50 -24.31
N SER A 44 -23.23 -3.25 -24.50
CA SER A 44 -24.48 -3.06 -23.75
C SER A 44 -24.32 -3.25 -22.25
N GLN A 45 -23.35 -4.07 -21.80
CA GLN A 45 -23.07 -4.30 -20.38
C GLN A 45 -22.58 -3.03 -19.64
N ILE A 46 -22.12 -1.98 -20.33
CA ILE A 46 -21.75 -0.71 -19.66
C ILE A 46 -22.98 -0.06 -19.00
N ARG A 47 -24.18 -0.35 -19.52
CA ARG A 47 -25.45 0.23 -19.08
C ARG A 47 -26.24 -0.69 -18.14
N SER A 48 -25.79 -1.92 -17.95
CA SER A 48 -26.47 -2.83 -17.03
C SER A 48 -26.40 -2.27 -15.61
N THR A 49 -27.41 -2.54 -14.80
CA THR A 49 -27.46 -2.11 -13.41
C THR A 49 -27.53 -3.31 -12.50
N ASN A 50 -26.80 -3.28 -11.38
CA ASN A 50 -26.92 -4.29 -10.33
C ASN A 50 -28.16 -4.06 -9.44
N SER A 51 -28.29 -4.83 -8.37
CA SER A 51 -29.39 -4.72 -7.39
C SER A 51 -29.48 -3.37 -6.66
N LYS A 52 -28.39 -2.58 -6.64
CA LYS A 52 -28.35 -1.21 -6.10
C LYS A 52 -28.62 -0.15 -7.15
N GLY A 53 -28.90 -0.54 -8.39
CA GLY A 53 -29.02 0.38 -9.52
C GLY A 53 -27.66 0.92 -9.99
N ASP A 54 -26.55 0.45 -9.44
CA ASP A 54 -25.22 0.89 -9.87
C ASP A 54 -24.93 0.29 -11.24
N THR A 55 -24.46 1.13 -12.16
CA THR A 55 -23.80 0.65 -13.39
C THR A 55 -22.35 0.28 -13.10
N PRO A 56 -21.65 -0.46 -13.99
CA PRO A 56 -20.22 -0.71 -13.81
C PRO A 56 -19.40 0.57 -13.66
N LEU A 57 -19.83 1.66 -14.29
CA LEU A 57 -19.19 2.97 -14.17
C LEU A 57 -19.29 3.55 -12.74
N HIS A 58 -20.40 3.31 -12.03
CA HIS A 58 -20.52 3.67 -10.60
C HIS A 58 -19.51 2.90 -9.75
N ILE A 59 -19.35 1.60 -10.00
CA ILE A 59 -18.37 0.77 -9.29
C ILE A 59 -16.95 1.26 -9.56
N ALA A 60 -16.61 1.51 -10.83
CA ALA A 60 -15.28 2.01 -11.22
C ALA A 60 -14.97 3.36 -10.55
N ALA A 61 -15.95 4.27 -10.54
CA ALA A 61 -15.82 5.58 -9.91
C ALA A 61 -15.72 5.50 -8.39
N SER A 62 -16.47 4.60 -7.76
CA SER A 62 -16.44 4.37 -6.32
C SER A 62 -15.12 3.74 -5.86
N LEU A 63 -14.59 2.77 -6.60
CA LEU A 63 -13.36 2.07 -6.21
C LEU A 63 -12.07 2.73 -6.75
N GLY A 64 -12.19 3.80 -7.54
CA GLY A 64 -11.03 4.50 -8.11
C GLY A 64 -10.34 3.78 -9.28
N HIS A 65 -11.03 2.84 -9.94
CA HIS A 65 -10.48 2.03 -11.03
C HIS A 65 -10.42 2.85 -12.34
N THR A 66 -9.41 3.71 -12.42
CA THR A 66 -9.28 4.75 -13.46
C THR A 66 -9.19 4.16 -14.87
N SER A 67 -8.40 3.11 -15.08
CA SER A 67 -8.24 2.49 -16.41
C SER A 67 -9.55 1.91 -16.94
N ILE A 68 -10.34 1.25 -16.08
CA ILE A 68 -11.64 0.66 -16.45
C ILE A 68 -12.65 1.76 -16.73
N LEU A 69 -12.67 2.80 -15.89
CA LEU A 69 -13.51 3.97 -16.10
C LEU A 69 -13.25 4.64 -17.45
N VAL A 70 -11.99 4.90 -17.79
CA VAL A 70 -11.61 5.52 -19.07
C VAL A 70 -12.03 4.65 -20.25
N MET A 71 -11.82 3.34 -20.18
CA MET A 71 -12.29 2.41 -21.22
C MET A 71 -13.80 2.49 -21.43
N MET A 72 -14.59 2.56 -20.34
CA MET A 72 -16.04 2.70 -20.42
C MET A 72 -16.46 4.07 -20.98
N LEU A 73 -15.85 5.17 -20.51
CA LEU A 73 -16.19 6.52 -21.00
C LEU A 73 -15.85 6.69 -22.49
N MET A 74 -14.70 6.18 -22.95
CA MET A 74 -14.30 6.26 -24.36
C MET A 74 -15.16 5.36 -25.26
N SER A 75 -15.46 4.12 -24.84
CA SER A 75 -16.30 3.20 -25.63
C SER A 75 -17.71 3.75 -25.84
N THR A 76 -18.24 4.50 -24.87
CA THR A 76 -19.56 5.15 -25.00
C THR A 76 -19.60 6.34 -25.97
N GLN A 77 -18.44 6.85 -26.41
CA GLN A 77 -18.34 7.91 -27.41
C GLN A 77 -18.23 7.37 -28.84
N LEU A 78 -17.77 6.11 -29.01
CA LEU A 78 -17.45 5.50 -30.30
C LEU A 78 -18.64 4.80 -30.98
N HIS A 79 -19.64 4.35 -30.22
CA HIS A 79 -20.80 3.66 -30.79
C HIS A 79 -21.91 4.64 -31.16
N ASN A 80 -22.42 4.50 -32.39
CA ASN A 80 -23.45 5.37 -32.98
C ASN A 80 -24.63 5.60 -32.03
N PRO A 81 -25.14 6.85 -31.90
CA PRO A 81 -26.34 7.17 -31.12
C PRO A 81 -27.61 6.40 -31.54
N CYS A 82 -27.61 5.78 -32.73
CA CYS A 82 -28.77 5.15 -33.34
C CYS A 82 -29.09 3.72 -32.85
N GLU A 83 -28.16 2.97 -32.26
CA GLU A 83 -28.42 1.55 -31.89
C GLU A 83 -28.77 1.33 -30.41
N ILE A 84 -28.67 2.36 -29.56
CA ILE A 84 -28.98 2.25 -28.13
C ILE A 84 -30.21 3.12 -27.79
N GLN A 85 -31.27 2.98 -28.58
CA GLN A 85 -32.58 3.50 -28.21
C GLN A 85 -33.24 2.56 -27.21
N THR A 86 -32.88 2.71 -25.94
CA THR A 86 -33.67 2.18 -24.80
C THR A 86 -34.15 3.34 -23.92
N GLN A 87 -35.24 3.07 -23.20
CA GLN A 87 -36.37 3.94 -22.84
C GLN A 87 -36.11 5.36 -22.32
N ASN A 88 -34.87 5.76 -21.98
CA ASN A 88 -34.56 7.07 -21.40
C ASN A 88 -33.49 7.90 -22.14
N GLY A 89 -32.68 7.35 -23.07
CA GLY A 89 -31.71 8.15 -23.85
C GLY A 89 -30.51 8.77 -23.08
N LEU A 90 -30.40 8.59 -21.76
CA LEU A 90 -29.29 9.12 -20.96
C LEU A 90 -27.96 8.39 -21.22
N LYS A 91 -26.83 9.10 -21.16
CA LYS A 91 -25.49 8.49 -21.25
C LYS A 91 -25.14 7.72 -19.96
N PRO A 92 -24.25 6.72 -19.98
CA PRO A 92 -23.90 5.95 -18.77
C PRO A 92 -23.31 6.79 -17.65
N ALA A 93 -22.61 7.87 -17.99
CA ALA A 93 -22.08 8.87 -17.05
C ALA A 93 -23.16 9.72 -16.36
N GLU A 94 -24.39 9.69 -16.87
CA GLU A 94 -25.53 10.49 -16.40
C GLU A 94 -26.59 9.63 -15.70
N MET A 95 -26.46 8.29 -15.77
CA MET A 95 -27.35 7.35 -15.09
C MET A 95 -27.17 7.50 -13.58
N MET A 96 -28.28 7.40 -12.84
CA MET A 96 -28.28 7.47 -11.38
C MET A 96 -28.59 6.08 -10.80
N ASN A 97 -27.91 5.73 -9.72
CA ASN A 97 -28.22 4.53 -8.95
C ASN A 97 -29.47 4.72 -8.06
N ASN A 98 -29.80 3.72 -7.22
CA ASN A 98 -30.98 3.78 -6.35
C ASN A 98 -30.88 4.88 -5.28
N ASP A 99 -29.66 5.29 -4.90
CA ASP A 99 -29.42 6.43 -4.00
C ASP A 99 -29.58 7.78 -4.72
N GLY A 100 -29.84 7.78 -6.03
CA GLY A 100 -29.94 8.98 -6.85
C GLY A 100 -28.59 9.65 -7.13
N LEU A 101 -27.48 8.92 -7.00
CA LEU A 101 -26.12 9.39 -7.28
C LEU A 101 -25.73 8.98 -8.70
N THR A 102 -25.04 9.87 -9.42
CA THR A 102 -24.35 9.52 -10.67
C THR A 102 -22.94 8.96 -10.37
N PRO A 103 -22.24 8.34 -11.33
CA PRO A 103 -20.88 7.87 -11.11
C PRO A 103 -19.93 8.98 -10.64
N LEU A 104 -20.11 10.21 -11.15
CA LEU A 104 -19.32 11.36 -10.72
C LEU A 104 -19.54 11.70 -9.24
N HIS A 105 -20.78 11.63 -8.77
CA HIS A 105 -21.08 11.83 -7.35
C HIS A 105 -20.43 10.74 -6.48
N CYS A 106 -20.38 9.49 -6.93
CA CYS A 106 -19.65 8.42 -6.23
C CYS A 106 -18.14 8.70 -6.16
N ALA A 107 -17.54 9.22 -7.24
CA ALA A 107 -16.13 9.64 -7.24
C ALA A 107 -15.85 10.77 -6.23
N ALA A 108 -16.73 11.78 -6.18
CA ALA A 108 -16.62 12.89 -5.23
C ALA A 108 -16.87 12.46 -3.78
N LYS A 109 -17.79 11.51 -3.56
CA LYS A 109 -18.06 10.89 -2.25
C LYS A 109 -16.85 10.14 -1.70
N ASN A 110 -16.02 9.54 -2.58
CA ASN A 110 -14.82 8.80 -2.20
C ASN A 110 -13.51 9.58 -2.41
N GLY A 111 -13.59 10.88 -2.75
CA GLY A 111 -12.43 11.75 -2.87
C GLY A 111 -11.47 11.43 -4.02
N SER A 112 -11.93 10.69 -5.05
CA SER A 112 -11.06 10.18 -6.12
C SER A 112 -10.71 11.25 -7.17
N VAL A 113 -9.69 12.08 -6.90
CA VAL A 113 -9.20 13.15 -7.79
C VAL A 113 -8.86 12.65 -9.20
N LYS A 114 -8.25 11.46 -9.31
CA LYS A 114 -7.90 10.86 -10.61
C LYS A 114 -9.13 10.64 -11.48
N ILE A 115 -10.20 10.08 -10.89
CA ILE A 115 -11.47 9.84 -11.60
C ILE A 115 -12.12 11.17 -12.00
N LEU A 116 -12.15 12.16 -11.10
CA LEU A 116 -12.71 13.48 -11.38
C LEU A 116 -11.99 14.16 -12.56
N ARG A 117 -10.66 13.98 -12.67
CA ARG A 117 -9.88 14.47 -13.80
C ARG A 117 -10.27 13.81 -15.12
N GLU A 118 -10.45 12.49 -15.14
CA GLU A 118 -10.88 11.77 -16.34
C GLU A 118 -12.30 12.17 -16.77
N PHE A 119 -13.22 12.39 -15.81
CA PHE A 119 -14.55 12.91 -16.12
C PHE A 119 -14.50 14.31 -16.73
N LEU A 120 -13.60 15.18 -16.26
CA LEU A 120 -13.47 16.52 -16.81
C LEU A 120 -13.03 16.51 -18.28
N ASP A 121 -12.17 15.56 -18.67
CA ASP A 121 -11.70 15.40 -20.05
C ASP A 121 -12.73 14.70 -20.95
N LYS A 122 -13.34 13.61 -20.47
CA LYS A 122 -14.20 12.74 -21.31
C LYS A 122 -15.70 13.02 -21.20
N ALA A 123 -16.17 13.51 -20.06
CA ALA A 123 -17.60 13.71 -19.79
C ALA A 123 -17.86 14.97 -18.93
N PRO A 124 -17.45 16.18 -19.39
CA PRO A 124 -17.57 17.40 -18.61
C PRO A 124 -19.03 17.78 -18.29
N SER A 125 -20.00 17.36 -19.12
CA SER A 125 -21.43 17.62 -18.86
C SER A 125 -21.96 16.95 -17.60
N SER A 126 -21.31 15.86 -17.13
CA SER A 126 -21.71 15.15 -15.92
C SER A 126 -21.59 15.98 -14.64
N PHE A 127 -20.79 17.06 -14.64
CA PHE A 127 -20.62 17.96 -13.49
C PHE A 127 -21.85 18.83 -13.20
N ASN A 128 -22.69 19.07 -14.20
CA ASN A 128 -23.91 19.88 -14.06
C ASN A 128 -25.10 19.06 -13.55
N LEU A 129 -24.90 17.76 -13.29
CA LEU A 129 -25.95 16.89 -12.78
C LEU A 129 -26.04 17.03 -11.26
N VAL A 130 -27.26 16.96 -10.76
CA VAL A 130 -27.58 16.99 -9.34
C VAL A 130 -28.17 15.67 -8.88
N THR A 131 -28.05 15.35 -7.60
CA THR A 131 -28.65 14.12 -7.05
C THR A 131 -30.18 14.17 -7.11
N ARG A 132 -30.83 13.01 -7.30
CA ARG A 132 -32.30 12.93 -7.45
C ARG A 132 -33.07 13.47 -6.23
N GLY A 133 -32.58 13.18 -5.02
CA GLY A 133 -33.26 13.53 -3.78
C GLY A 133 -33.05 14.99 -3.38
N ASN A 134 -31.83 15.29 -2.92
CA ASN A 134 -31.50 16.59 -2.33
C ASN A 134 -31.03 17.63 -3.35
N LYS A 135 -31.03 17.33 -4.65
CA LYS A 135 -30.46 18.22 -5.68
C LYS A 135 -29.04 18.69 -5.32
N GLU A 136 -28.25 17.81 -4.70
CA GLU A 136 -26.86 18.11 -4.30
C GLU A 136 -25.99 18.08 -5.55
N THR A 137 -25.13 19.09 -5.73
CA THR A 137 -24.07 19.07 -6.75
C THR A 137 -22.89 18.22 -6.32
N VAL A 138 -21.96 17.96 -7.23
CA VAL A 138 -20.70 17.26 -6.92
C VAL A 138 -19.90 17.95 -5.80
N PHE A 139 -19.97 19.28 -5.69
CA PHE A 139 -19.32 20.04 -4.62
C PHE A 139 -19.98 19.81 -3.26
N HIS A 140 -21.32 19.76 -3.22
CA HIS A 140 -22.05 19.43 -1.99
C HIS A 140 -21.66 18.03 -1.49
N ILE A 141 -21.58 17.04 -2.39
CA ILE A 141 -21.19 15.67 -2.02
C ILE A 141 -19.75 15.60 -1.52
N ALA A 142 -18.80 16.30 -2.17
CA ALA A 142 -17.41 16.35 -1.71
C ALA A 142 -17.29 17.03 -0.32
N ALA A 143 -17.99 18.15 -0.11
CA ALA A 143 -18.03 18.86 1.16
C ALA A 143 -18.63 18.00 2.29
N LYS A 144 -19.75 17.33 2.01
CA LYS A 144 -20.47 16.47 2.96
C LYS A 144 -19.62 15.32 3.49
N HIS A 145 -18.74 14.77 2.66
CA HIS A 145 -17.86 13.66 3.01
C HIS A 145 -16.45 14.10 3.42
N LYS A 146 -16.20 15.40 3.64
CA LYS A 146 -14.89 15.98 4.02
C LYS A 146 -13.75 15.69 3.03
N ASN A 147 -14.07 15.47 1.75
CA ASN A 147 -13.07 15.21 0.71
C ASN A 147 -12.49 16.52 0.19
N ASN A 148 -11.72 17.20 1.03
CA ASN A 148 -11.20 18.55 0.77
C ASN A 148 -10.31 18.60 -0.48
N GLU A 149 -9.48 17.58 -0.72
CA GLU A 149 -8.60 17.53 -1.90
C GLU A 149 -9.39 17.48 -3.21
N ALA A 150 -10.40 16.59 -3.28
CA ALA A 150 -11.30 16.52 -4.43
C ALA A 150 -12.08 17.82 -4.63
N PHE A 151 -12.53 18.44 -3.54
CA PHE A 151 -13.20 19.74 -3.58
C PHE A 151 -12.29 20.82 -4.18
N ILE A 152 -11.08 20.99 -3.63
CA ILE A 152 -10.12 22.01 -4.05
C ILE A 152 -9.70 21.77 -5.51
N PHE A 153 -9.50 20.52 -5.92
CA PHE A 153 -9.21 20.18 -7.31
C PHE A 153 -10.32 20.66 -8.26
N MET A 154 -11.59 20.42 -7.92
CA MET A 154 -12.72 20.88 -8.73
C MET A 154 -12.86 22.40 -8.69
N ALA A 155 -12.68 23.04 -7.53
CA ALA A 155 -12.84 24.49 -7.36
C ALA A 155 -11.77 25.30 -8.08
N ASN A 156 -10.54 24.78 -8.15
CA ASN A 156 -9.45 25.38 -8.95
C ASN A 156 -9.71 25.30 -10.46
N ASN A 157 -10.75 24.58 -10.91
CA ASN A 157 -11.14 24.57 -12.31
C ASN A 157 -12.14 25.69 -12.60
N ALA A 158 -11.71 26.71 -13.35
CA ALA A 158 -12.53 27.89 -13.66
C ALA A 158 -13.89 27.55 -14.30
N LYS A 159 -14.01 26.45 -15.04
CA LYS A 159 -15.27 26.02 -15.68
C LYS A 159 -16.32 25.56 -14.66
N LEU A 160 -15.88 25.08 -13.49
CA LEU A 160 -16.75 24.52 -12.46
C LEU A 160 -17.07 25.54 -11.36
N GLY A 161 -16.43 26.71 -11.36
CA GLY A 161 -16.62 27.72 -10.32
C GLY A 161 -18.07 28.20 -10.17
N GLN A 162 -18.87 28.17 -11.24
CA GLN A 162 -20.30 28.52 -11.18
C GLN A 162 -21.10 27.56 -10.28
N LEU A 163 -20.72 26.28 -10.23
CA LEU A 163 -21.42 25.24 -9.46
C LEU A 163 -21.22 25.39 -7.93
N LEU A 164 -20.27 26.22 -7.48
CA LEU A 164 -20.06 26.53 -6.06
C LEU A 164 -21.22 27.34 -5.46
N HIS A 165 -21.93 28.08 -6.31
CA HIS A 165 -23.03 28.96 -5.90
C HIS A 165 -24.41 28.30 -6.02
N GLU A 166 -24.47 27.08 -6.56
CA GLU A 166 -25.72 26.34 -6.65
C GLU A 166 -26.20 25.94 -5.25
N LEU A 167 -27.52 25.86 -5.10
CA LEU A 167 -28.19 25.55 -3.85
C LEU A 167 -28.77 24.14 -3.91
N ASP A 168 -28.64 23.40 -2.80
CA ASP A 168 -29.34 22.13 -2.65
C ASP A 168 -30.88 22.31 -2.51
N ALA A 169 -31.61 21.21 -2.39
CA ALA A 169 -33.06 21.21 -2.22
C ALA A 169 -33.53 21.95 -0.96
N ASN A 170 -32.67 22.10 0.05
CA ASN A 170 -32.93 22.84 1.29
C ASN A 170 -32.49 24.31 1.21
N GLY A 171 -31.93 24.75 0.07
CA GLY A 171 -31.36 26.09 -0.10
C GLY A 171 -29.98 26.26 0.52
N ASN A 172 -29.31 25.18 0.91
CA ASN A 172 -27.95 25.26 1.45
C ASN A 172 -26.95 25.50 0.33
N THR A 173 -26.01 26.41 0.56
CA THR A 173 -24.77 26.50 -0.21
C THR A 173 -23.77 25.44 0.26
N VAL A 174 -22.70 25.23 -0.51
CA VAL A 174 -21.57 24.38 -0.11
C VAL A 174 -20.93 24.81 1.23
N LEU A 175 -21.01 26.10 1.58
CA LEU A 175 -20.53 26.61 2.86
C LEU A 175 -21.39 26.13 4.03
N HIS A 176 -22.72 26.11 3.89
CA HIS A 176 -23.60 25.54 4.91
C HIS A 176 -23.28 24.07 5.17
N VAL A 177 -23.05 23.30 4.10
CA VAL A 177 -22.66 21.89 4.21
C VAL A 177 -21.31 21.76 4.91
N ALA A 178 -20.30 22.52 4.50
CA ALA A 178 -18.96 22.49 5.10
C ALA A 178 -18.97 22.83 6.60
N VAL A 179 -19.76 23.82 7.01
CA VAL A 179 -19.93 24.20 8.42
C VAL A 179 -20.70 23.12 9.19
N SER A 180 -21.80 22.59 8.64
CA SER A 180 -22.61 21.56 9.30
C SER A 180 -21.84 20.27 9.61
N VAL A 181 -20.82 19.98 8.80
CA VAL A 181 -19.95 18.80 8.91
C VAL A 181 -18.68 19.09 9.73
N GLY A 182 -18.42 20.36 10.02
CA GLY A 182 -17.27 20.82 10.81
C GLY A 182 -15.94 20.79 10.06
N SER A 183 -15.92 21.01 8.74
CA SER A 183 -14.67 21.00 7.95
C SER A 183 -13.99 22.36 7.95
N VAL A 184 -13.12 22.61 8.94
CA VAL A 184 -12.37 23.87 9.09
C VAL A 184 -11.54 24.22 7.86
N VAL A 185 -10.86 23.22 7.29
CA VAL A 185 -10.00 23.39 6.10
C VAL A 185 -10.83 23.87 4.91
N LEU A 186 -11.98 23.24 4.68
CA LEU A 186 -12.84 23.59 3.56
C LEU A 186 -13.48 24.97 3.76
N VAL A 187 -13.92 25.30 4.99
CA VAL A 187 -14.48 26.62 5.30
C VAL A 187 -13.44 27.72 5.09
N ASN A 188 -12.20 27.52 5.54
CA ASN A 188 -11.11 28.48 5.27
C ASN A 188 -10.83 28.65 3.78
N TYR A 189 -10.79 27.55 3.02
CA TYR A 189 -10.62 27.61 1.57
C TYR A 189 -11.78 28.37 0.91
N LEU A 190 -13.03 28.08 1.29
CA LEU A 190 -14.19 28.76 0.74
C LEU A 190 -14.20 30.26 1.05
N ILE A 191 -13.79 30.67 2.25
CA ILE A 191 -13.82 32.09 2.64
C ILE A 191 -12.68 32.87 1.98
N ASN A 192 -11.48 32.30 1.91
CA ASN A 192 -10.29 33.01 1.45
C ASN A 192 -10.11 32.95 -0.07
N GLU A 193 -10.38 31.79 -0.67
CA GLU A 193 -10.07 31.54 -2.07
C GLU A 193 -11.30 31.65 -2.97
N THR A 194 -12.50 31.55 -2.41
CA THR A 194 -13.74 31.64 -3.19
C THR A 194 -14.57 32.85 -2.76
N LYS A 195 -15.13 33.59 -3.73
CA LYS A 195 -16.00 34.75 -3.44
C LYS A 195 -17.42 34.30 -3.06
N ILE A 196 -17.53 33.32 -2.16
CA ILE A 196 -18.82 32.82 -1.69
C ILE A 196 -19.37 33.76 -0.63
N ASP A 197 -20.66 34.07 -0.75
CA ASP A 197 -21.35 34.88 0.22
C ASP A 197 -21.63 34.08 1.50
N VAL A 198 -21.10 34.57 2.62
CA VAL A 198 -21.20 33.95 3.95
C VAL A 198 -22.57 34.22 4.60
N ILE A 199 -23.28 35.26 4.15
CA ILE A 199 -24.57 35.68 4.73
C ILE A 199 -25.79 35.09 4.01
N THR A 200 -25.59 34.33 2.94
CA THR A 200 -26.69 33.66 2.23
C THR A 200 -27.44 32.75 3.20
N GLN A 201 -28.78 32.83 3.21
CA GLN A 201 -29.64 32.03 4.07
C GLN A 201 -30.26 30.86 3.31
N ASN A 202 -30.36 29.70 3.96
CA ASN A 202 -31.10 28.56 3.42
C ASN A 202 -32.62 28.75 3.53
N LYS A 203 -33.41 27.76 3.07
CA LYS A 203 -34.89 27.83 3.13
C LYS A 203 -35.46 27.92 4.55
N ARG A 204 -34.66 27.64 5.58
CA ARG A 204 -35.05 27.77 6.99
C ARG A 204 -34.70 29.15 7.57
N GLY A 205 -34.07 30.02 6.78
CA GLY A 205 -33.64 31.36 7.20
C GLY A 205 -32.30 31.39 7.95
N PHE A 206 -31.56 30.28 8.00
CA PHE A 206 -30.27 30.20 8.68
C PHE A 206 -29.14 30.47 7.70
N ALA A 207 -28.19 31.32 8.09
CA ALA A 207 -26.89 31.43 7.42
C ALA A 207 -25.96 30.31 7.88
N ALA A 208 -24.83 30.12 7.17
CA ALA A 208 -23.88 29.05 7.50
C ALA A 208 -23.33 29.18 8.94
N VAL A 209 -23.13 30.41 9.42
CA VAL A 209 -22.71 30.69 10.81
C VAL A 209 -23.70 30.20 11.86
N ASP A 210 -25.01 30.24 11.56
CA ASP A 210 -26.07 29.87 12.50
C ASP A 210 -26.18 28.34 12.66
N LEU A 211 -25.52 27.57 11.80
CA LEU A 211 -25.45 26.11 11.88
C LEU A 211 -24.36 25.61 12.84
N LEU A 212 -23.54 26.51 13.38
CA LEU A 212 -22.50 26.16 14.35
C LEU A 212 -23.11 25.69 15.67
N LYS A 213 -22.57 24.60 16.20
CA LYS A 213 -22.95 24.07 17.53
C LYS A 213 -21.89 24.48 18.53
N GLU A 214 -22.28 25.24 19.56
CA GLU A 214 -21.38 25.77 20.60
C GLU A 214 -20.58 24.67 21.35
N ASN A 215 -21.07 23.43 21.34
CA ASN A 215 -20.45 22.29 22.00
C ASN A 215 -19.48 21.50 21.10
N ASP A 216 -19.23 21.92 19.85
CA ASP A 216 -18.30 21.24 18.94
C ASP A 216 -16.87 21.75 19.14
N ASP A 217 -15.88 20.86 19.19
CA ASP A 217 -14.45 21.22 19.27
C ASP A 217 -14.04 22.16 18.12
N ASN A 218 -14.74 22.08 16.98
CA ASN A 218 -14.50 22.91 15.81
C ASN A 218 -15.24 24.26 15.84
N TYR A 219 -16.08 24.53 16.85
CA TYR A 219 -16.89 25.76 16.94
C TYR A 219 -16.02 27.01 16.85
N LEU A 220 -14.99 27.10 17.69
CA LEU A 220 -14.16 28.29 17.81
C LEU A 220 -13.32 28.56 16.54
N PRO A 221 -12.63 27.56 15.94
CA PRO A 221 -11.97 27.73 14.65
C PRO A 221 -12.92 28.17 13.51
N LEU A 222 -14.10 27.56 13.42
CA LEU A 222 -15.07 27.86 12.36
C LEU A 222 -15.70 29.24 12.54
N TYR A 223 -16.06 29.59 13.77
CA TYR A 223 -16.60 30.90 14.12
C TYR A 223 -15.58 31.99 13.81
N THR A 224 -14.31 31.78 14.18
CA THR A 224 -13.22 32.73 13.91
C THR A 224 -12.99 32.88 12.40
N ALA A 225 -12.95 31.78 11.65
CA ALA A 225 -12.83 31.81 10.19
C ALA A 225 -13.94 32.63 9.54
N MET A 226 -15.19 32.41 9.96
CA MET A 226 -16.35 33.13 9.44
C MET A 226 -16.40 34.60 9.88
N CYS A 227 -15.97 34.92 11.10
CA CYS A 227 -15.90 36.30 11.60
C CYS A 227 -14.74 37.09 11.00
N ASN A 228 -13.61 36.47 10.69
CA ASN A 228 -12.48 37.15 10.05
C ASN A 228 -12.80 37.63 8.62
N SER A 229 -13.80 37.02 7.97
CA SER A 229 -14.36 37.55 6.71
C SER A 229 -15.12 38.88 6.88
N LYS A 230 -15.53 39.20 8.12
CA LYS A 230 -16.26 40.43 8.46
C LYS A 230 -15.28 41.50 8.95
N THR A 231 -14.74 42.29 8.04
CA THR A 231 -14.47 43.70 8.39
C THR A 231 -15.80 44.40 8.59
N THR A 232 -16.43 44.26 9.76
CA THR A 232 -17.22 45.29 10.43
C THR A 232 -17.62 44.85 11.86
N LYS A 233 -17.19 45.67 12.82
CA LYS A 233 -17.64 45.86 14.22
C LYS A 233 -17.23 44.85 15.30
N HIS A 234 -16.08 45.19 15.92
CA HIS A 234 -15.73 45.17 17.35
C HIS A 234 -16.14 43.98 18.23
N PRO A 235 -15.17 43.35 18.92
CA PRO A 235 -15.37 42.83 20.27
C PRO A 235 -14.69 43.77 21.28
N SER A 236 -15.43 44.10 22.33
CA SER A 236 -14.99 44.88 23.48
C SER A 236 -14.44 43.93 24.56
N SER A 237 -13.12 43.73 24.58
CA SER A 237 -12.28 43.74 25.78
C SER A 237 -10.87 43.17 25.46
N ILE A 238 -9.85 44.01 25.55
CA ILE A 238 -8.45 43.68 25.22
C ILE A 238 -7.87 42.60 26.17
N LYS A 239 -8.49 42.38 27.34
CA LYS A 239 -8.07 41.35 28.31
C LYS A 239 -8.41 39.92 27.89
N GLU A 240 -9.50 39.71 27.15
CA GLU A 240 -9.84 38.39 26.62
C GLU A 240 -8.93 38.02 25.45
N VAL A 241 -8.54 38.99 24.61
CA VAL A 241 -7.64 38.78 23.48
C VAL A 241 -6.24 38.33 23.93
N MET A 242 -5.69 38.91 25.01
CA MET A 242 -4.37 38.49 25.53
C MET A 242 -4.39 37.11 26.20
N ASN A 243 -5.46 36.75 26.92
CA ASN A 243 -5.62 35.39 27.45
C ASN A 243 -5.89 34.38 26.31
N PHE A 244 -6.58 34.82 25.26
CA PHE A 244 -6.87 34.02 24.08
C PHE A 244 -5.63 33.75 23.25
N GLU A 245 -4.75 34.73 23.02
CA GLU A 245 -3.46 34.51 22.36
C GLU A 245 -2.61 33.48 23.14
N ALA A 246 -2.53 33.61 24.48
CA ALA A 246 -1.80 32.65 25.31
C ALA A 246 -2.39 31.23 25.21
N GLN A 247 -3.72 31.11 25.15
CA GLN A 247 -4.40 29.82 25.02
C GLN A 247 -4.26 29.23 23.61
N VAL A 248 -4.38 30.04 22.56
CA VAL A 248 -4.14 29.65 21.16
C VAL A 248 -2.70 29.19 20.96
N PHE A 249 -1.72 29.91 21.50
CA PHE A 249 -0.32 29.45 21.47
C PHE A 249 -0.14 28.13 22.20
N SER A 250 -0.87 27.90 23.30
CA SER A 250 -0.82 26.61 24.02
C SER A 250 -1.43 25.46 23.21
N GLU A 251 -2.53 25.69 22.49
CA GLU A 251 -3.21 24.68 21.65
C GLU A 251 -2.45 24.43 20.33
N LEU A 252 -1.87 25.46 19.72
CA LEU A 252 -0.94 25.32 18.59
C LEU A 252 0.28 24.50 18.98
N LYS A 253 0.84 24.73 20.18
CA LYS A 253 1.97 23.93 20.70
C LYS A 253 1.57 22.47 20.97
N LYS A 254 0.33 22.21 21.40
CA LYS A 254 -0.22 20.85 21.54
C LYS A 254 -0.43 20.18 20.18
N MET A 255 -0.98 20.88 19.19
CA MET A 255 -1.15 20.38 17.81
C MET A 255 0.19 20.13 17.12
N GLN A 256 1.16 21.02 17.28
CA GLN A 256 2.51 20.83 16.77
C GLN A 256 3.15 19.58 17.39
N ASN A 257 2.97 19.37 18.69
CA ASN A 257 3.42 18.15 19.36
C ASN A 257 2.68 16.90 18.87
N GLN A 258 1.40 17.00 18.48
CA GLN A 258 0.66 15.88 17.87
C GLN A 258 1.12 15.60 16.44
N ILE A 259 1.34 16.61 15.60
CA ILE A 259 1.87 16.45 14.24
C ILE A 259 3.26 15.81 14.29
N VAL A 260 4.14 16.28 15.19
CA VAL A 260 5.45 15.68 15.42
C VAL A 260 5.31 14.23 15.91
N ARG A 261 4.32 13.91 16.75
CA ARG A 261 4.04 12.53 17.18
C ARG A 261 3.53 11.66 16.02
N VAL A 262 2.65 12.16 15.16
CA VAL A 262 2.13 11.42 14.00
C VAL A 262 3.23 11.21 12.97
N GLN A 263 4.00 12.24 12.61
CA GLN A 263 5.17 12.11 11.75
C GLN A 263 6.22 11.17 12.34
N SER A 264 6.44 11.20 13.66
CA SER A 264 7.34 10.25 14.31
C SER A 264 6.80 8.82 14.31
N ARG A 265 5.47 8.63 14.33
CA ARG A 265 4.83 7.30 14.24
C ARG A 265 4.88 6.76 12.81
N GLU A 266 4.63 7.60 11.82
CA GLU A 266 4.72 7.26 10.40
C GLU A 266 6.17 6.97 10.01
N SER A 267 7.12 7.80 10.46
CA SER A 267 8.56 7.52 10.33
C SER A 267 8.97 6.22 11.03
N LYS A 268 8.45 5.93 12.23
CA LYS A 268 8.73 4.67 12.94
C LYS A 268 8.11 3.46 12.27
N ASN A 269 6.92 3.59 11.68
CA ASN A 269 6.27 2.51 10.94
C ASN A 269 7.01 2.23 9.63
N ASN A 270 7.40 3.27 8.89
CA ASN A 270 8.20 3.13 7.68
C ASN A 270 9.60 2.56 7.99
N GLU A 271 10.22 3.01 9.09
CA GLU A 271 11.49 2.45 9.56
C GLU A 271 11.33 0.98 9.99
N PHE A 272 10.22 0.62 10.63
CA PHE A 272 9.91 -0.76 11.02
C PHE A 272 9.66 -1.67 9.80
N GLU A 273 8.92 -1.20 8.80
CA GLU A 273 8.72 -1.90 7.53
C GLU A 273 10.06 -2.09 6.80
N MET A 274 10.86 -1.03 6.66
CA MET A 274 12.18 -1.11 6.04
C MET A 274 13.14 -2.04 6.82
N GLN A 275 13.12 -2.01 8.15
CA GLN A 275 13.90 -2.93 8.99
C GLN A 275 13.42 -4.38 8.84
N SER A 276 12.12 -4.62 8.67
CA SER A 276 11.57 -5.96 8.47
C SER A 276 11.93 -6.55 7.10
N GLU A 277 11.96 -5.72 6.05
CA GLU A 277 12.40 -6.11 4.71
C GLU A 277 13.91 -6.41 4.68
N ALA A 278 14.73 -5.56 5.31
CA ALA A 278 16.17 -5.78 5.44
C ALA A 278 16.48 -7.07 6.23
N LEU A 279 15.74 -7.33 7.31
CA LEU A 279 15.85 -8.55 8.10
C LEU A 279 15.48 -9.80 7.29
N GLN A 280 14.41 -9.72 6.50
CA GLN A 280 13.97 -10.81 5.62
C GLN A 280 15.02 -11.12 4.56
N ASN A 281 15.63 -10.09 3.97
CA ASN A 281 16.70 -10.26 2.97
C ASN A 281 17.97 -10.89 3.59
N SER A 282 18.35 -10.45 4.79
CA SER A 282 19.46 -11.06 5.55
C SER A 282 19.19 -12.54 5.86
N ARG A 283 17.98 -12.87 6.32
CA ARG A 283 17.56 -14.25 6.62
C ARG A 283 17.63 -15.17 5.40
N ASN A 284 17.18 -14.70 4.25
CA ASN A 284 17.24 -15.46 3.00
C ASN A 284 18.69 -15.76 2.63
N THR A 285 19.58 -14.77 2.79
CA THR A 285 21.02 -14.93 2.53
C THR A 285 21.66 -15.95 3.47
N ILE A 286 21.40 -15.86 4.78
CA ILE A 286 21.95 -16.81 5.78
C ILE A 286 21.46 -18.24 5.51
N THR A 287 20.19 -18.41 5.14
CA THR A 287 19.63 -19.73 4.78
C THR A 287 20.39 -20.35 3.60
N ILE A 288 20.68 -19.55 2.57
CA ILE A 288 21.44 -20.02 1.40
C ILE A 288 22.85 -20.46 1.81
N VAL A 289 23.56 -19.66 2.61
CA VAL A 289 24.91 -19.99 3.09
C VAL A 289 24.90 -21.28 3.92
N ALA A 290 23.92 -21.45 4.83
CA ALA A 290 23.80 -22.66 5.64
C ALA A 290 23.55 -23.92 4.79
N VAL A 291 22.67 -23.84 3.79
CA VAL A 291 22.38 -24.95 2.87
C VAL A 291 23.62 -25.31 2.04
N LEU A 292 24.40 -24.33 1.59
CA LEU A 292 25.66 -24.56 0.88
C LEU A 292 26.69 -25.27 1.78
N ILE A 293 26.86 -24.79 3.02
CA ILE A 293 27.78 -25.40 3.99
C ILE A 293 27.38 -26.86 4.26
N ALA A 294 26.10 -27.12 4.49
CA ALA A 294 25.56 -28.46 4.70
C ALA A 294 25.82 -29.36 3.49
N SER A 295 25.61 -28.85 2.27
CA SER A 295 25.79 -29.62 1.03
C SER A 295 27.25 -30.02 0.81
N VAL A 296 28.19 -29.07 1.02
CA VAL A 296 29.63 -29.33 0.86
C VAL A 296 30.12 -30.33 1.91
N THR A 297 29.77 -30.12 3.19
CA THR A 297 30.20 -31.01 4.28
C THR A 297 29.62 -32.41 4.16
N PHE A 298 28.37 -32.55 3.72
CA PHE A 298 27.75 -33.84 3.43
C PHE A 298 28.49 -34.57 2.31
N THR A 299 28.82 -33.86 1.23
CA THR A 299 29.57 -34.41 0.09
C THR A 299 30.95 -34.90 0.53
N CYS A 300 31.69 -34.11 1.31
CA CYS A 300 33.00 -34.48 1.85
C CYS A 300 32.92 -35.58 2.91
N GLY A 301 31.76 -35.76 3.56
CA GLY A 301 31.52 -36.87 4.48
C GLY A 301 31.41 -38.22 3.77
N ILE A 302 30.73 -38.25 2.62
CA ILE A 302 30.60 -39.46 1.78
C ILE A 302 31.89 -39.73 1.02
N ASN A 303 32.54 -38.68 0.53
CA ASN A 303 33.79 -38.75 -0.23
C ASN A 303 34.94 -38.13 0.59
N PRO A 304 35.50 -38.87 1.56
CA PRO A 304 36.55 -38.36 2.42
C PRO A 304 37.84 -38.03 1.65
N PRO A 305 38.62 -37.04 2.12
CA PRO A 305 39.94 -36.76 1.58
C PRO A 305 40.86 -37.96 1.76
N GLY A 306 41.62 -38.29 0.72
CA GLY A 306 42.42 -39.52 0.62
C GLY A 306 41.69 -40.69 -0.04
N GLY A 307 40.37 -40.61 -0.20
CA GLY A 307 39.57 -41.62 -0.89
C GLY A 307 39.18 -42.82 -0.01
N LEU A 308 38.56 -43.81 -0.64
CA LEU A 308 38.04 -45.01 -0.01
C LEU A 308 38.77 -46.24 -0.56
N TYR A 309 38.94 -47.28 0.26
CA TYR A 309 39.41 -48.57 -0.23
C TYR A 309 38.39 -49.15 -1.22
N GLN A 310 38.84 -49.47 -2.43
CA GLN A 310 38.01 -50.01 -3.50
C GLN A 310 37.84 -51.53 -3.39
N ASP A 311 38.83 -52.23 -2.84
CA ASP A 311 38.84 -53.70 -2.72
C ASP A 311 39.37 -54.18 -1.35
N GLY A 312 38.98 -55.40 -0.96
CA GLY A 312 39.45 -56.07 0.26
C GLY A 312 38.53 -55.91 1.50
N PRO A 313 38.95 -56.41 2.67
CA PRO A 313 38.11 -56.45 3.90
C PRO A 313 37.82 -55.06 4.50
N TYR A 314 38.46 -54.02 3.96
CA TYR A 314 38.27 -52.62 4.36
C TYR A 314 37.54 -51.79 3.29
N MET A 315 36.93 -52.43 2.27
CA MET A 315 36.14 -51.77 1.23
C MET A 315 35.14 -50.77 1.82
N GLY A 316 35.14 -49.55 1.28
CA GLY A 316 34.27 -48.46 1.76
C GLY A 316 34.74 -47.74 3.02
N LYS A 317 35.92 -48.09 3.59
CA LYS A 317 36.56 -47.30 4.66
C LYS A 317 37.54 -46.29 4.09
N SER A 318 37.75 -45.19 4.81
CA SER A 318 38.73 -44.15 4.44
C SER A 318 40.16 -44.67 4.52
N THR A 319 40.94 -44.46 3.45
CA THR A 319 42.36 -44.82 3.36
C THR A 319 43.23 -44.02 4.33
N ALA A 320 42.86 -42.76 4.57
CA ALA A 320 43.53 -41.86 5.51
C ALA A 320 43.01 -41.97 6.95
N GLY A 321 42.11 -42.92 7.24
CA GLY A 321 41.37 -43.04 8.50
C GLY A 321 42.20 -43.07 9.77
N ARG A 322 43.46 -43.53 9.69
CA ARG A 322 44.37 -43.64 10.84
C ARG A 322 45.15 -42.35 11.14
N THR A 323 45.18 -41.40 10.20
CA THR A 323 45.95 -40.16 10.33
C THR A 323 45.29 -39.18 11.32
N LEU A 324 46.11 -38.38 12.01
CA LEU A 324 45.61 -37.34 12.91
C LEU A 324 44.79 -36.28 12.14
N ALA A 325 45.28 -35.89 10.96
CA ALA A 325 44.63 -34.91 10.10
C ALA A 325 43.22 -35.37 9.67
N PHE A 326 43.04 -36.65 9.33
CA PHE A 326 41.72 -37.19 9.00
C PHE A 326 40.74 -37.16 10.19
N LYS A 327 41.22 -37.42 11.42
CA LYS A 327 40.38 -37.31 12.63
C LYS A 327 39.93 -35.88 12.89
N ILE A 328 40.85 -34.91 12.72
CA ILE A 328 40.53 -33.48 12.83
C ILE A 328 39.50 -33.08 11.76
N PHE A 329 39.73 -33.49 10.51
CA PHE A 329 38.79 -33.29 9.41
C PHE A 329 37.39 -33.85 9.74
N SER A 330 37.31 -35.10 10.19
CA SER A 330 36.03 -35.78 10.43
C SER A 330 35.22 -35.10 11.55
N ILE A 331 35.87 -34.72 12.65
CA ILE A 331 35.21 -34.01 13.76
C ILE A 331 34.73 -32.63 13.29
N SER A 332 35.60 -31.89 12.62
CA SER A 332 35.30 -30.53 12.19
C SER A 332 34.20 -30.48 11.12
N ASN A 333 34.23 -31.39 10.15
CA ASN A 333 33.20 -31.55 9.13
C ASN A 333 31.83 -31.93 9.72
N THR A 334 31.83 -32.75 10.78
CA THR A 334 30.61 -33.11 11.51
C THR A 334 30.01 -31.91 12.25
N ILE A 335 30.85 -31.11 12.92
CA ILE A 335 30.42 -29.87 13.58
C ILE A 335 29.81 -28.92 12.55
N ALA A 336 30.47 -28.69 11.41
CA ALA A 336 29.97 -27.81 10.36
C ALA A 336 28.62 -28.28 9.77
N LEU A 337 28.44 -29.59 9.56
CA LEU A 337 27.18 -30.16 9.06
C LEU A 337 26.02 -29.99 10.05
N PHE A 338 26.21 -30.37 11.32
CA PHE A 338 25.11 -30.31 12.29
C PHE A 338 24.79 -28.87 12.71
N THR A 339 25.79 -27.98 12.78
CA THR A 339 25.55 -26.55 13.04
C THR A 339 24.79 -25.89 11.89
N SER A 340 25.10 -26.22 10.63
CA SER A 340 24.37 -25.69 9.46
C SER A 340 22.92 -26.16 9.35
N VAL A 341 22.65 -27.43 9.65
CA VAL A 341 21.27 -27.94 9.72
C VAL A 341 20.50 -27.31 10.89
N CYS A 342 21.13 -27.15 12.06
CA CYS A 342 20.54 -26.46 13.21
C CYS A 342 20.17 -25.01 12.87
N MET A 343 21.03 -24.29 12.15
CA MET A 343 20.74 -22.93 11.68
C MET A 343 19.47 -22.88 10.82
N VAL A 344 19.32 -23.78 9.83
CA VAL A 344 18.13 -23.82 8.97
C VAL A 344 16.85 -24.09 9.78
N ILE A 345 16.90 -25.03 10.73
CA ILE A 345 15.76 -25.35 11.60
C ILE A 345 15.37 -24.14 12.44
N LEU A 346 16.35 -23.44 13.03
CA LEU A 346 16.10 -22.22 13.79
C LEU A 346 15.48 -21.12 12.91
N LEU A 347 15.95 -20.95 11.67
CA LEU A 347 15.46 -19.92 10.73
C LEU A 347 14.04 -20.19 10.20
N VAL A 348 13.65 -21.46 10.00
CA VAL A 348 12.28 -21.83 9.58
C VAL A 348 11.29 -21.74 10.75
N SER A 349 11.73 -22.11 11.96
CA SER A 349 10.91 -22.06 13.18
C SER A 349 10.55 -20.63 13.61
N VAL A 350 11.19 -19.62 13.00
CA VAL A 350 11.00 -18.19 13.30
C VAL A 350 9.70 -17.61 12.76
N MET A 351 9.04 -18.26 11.79
CA MET A 351 7.85 -17.72 11.11
C MET A 351 6.66 -17.35 12.04
N PRO A 352 6.44 -17.95 13.22
CA PRO A 352 5.35 -17.58 14.12
C PRO A 352 5.72 -16.63 15.29
N CYS A 353 6.98 -16.20 15.45
CA CYS A 353 7.46 -15.66 16.74
C CYS A 353 7.44 -14.12 16.88
N ARG A 354 7.11 -13.67 18.11
CA ARG A 354 7.00 -12.25 18.54
C ARG A 354 8.33 -11.48 18.48
N THR A 355 8.24 -10.19 18.13
CA THR A 355 9.34 -9.27 17.72
C THR A 355 10.56 -9.15 18.65
N ASN A 356 10.43 -9.31 19.97
CA ASN A 356 11.56 -9.14 20.90
C ASN A 356 12.43 -10.40 21.06
N SER A 357 11.85 -11.60 20.91
CA SER A 357 12.61 -12.86 20.90
C SER A 357 13.28 -13.09 19.55
N LEU A 358 12.73 -12.51 18.48
CA LEU A 358 13.22 -12.57 17.12
C LEU A 358 14.64 -12.01 16.98
N LYS A 359 14.91 -10.82 17.53
CA LYS A 359 16.25 -10.19 17.44
C LYS A 359 17.32 -11.01 18.16
N LYS A 360 17.01 -11.54 19.34
CA LYS A 360 17.94 -12.40 20.11
C LYS A 360 18.23 -13.70 19.36
N LEU A 361 17.22 -14.30 18.76
CA LEU A 361 17.35 -15.52 17.99
C LEU A 361 18.14 -15.30 16.68
N LEU A 362 17.97 -14.16 16.01
CA LEU A 362 18.75 -13.80 14.82
C LEU A 362 20.24 -13.61 15.15
N ILE A 363 20.55 -12.89 16.22
CA ILE A 363 21.94 -12.71 16.69
C ILE A 363 22.57 -14.08 17.02
N LEU A 364 21.79 -14.98 17.63
CA LEU A 364 22.23 -16.35 17.88
C LEU A 364 22.53 -17.09 16.56
N THR A 365 21.65 -17.03 15.56
CA THR A 365 21.90 -17.67 14.26
C THR A 365 23.12 -17.11 13.54
N TYR A 366 23.38 -15.81 13.66
CA TYR A 366 24.58 -15.17 13.11
C TYR A 366 25.86 -15.66 13.78
N ARG A 367 25.86 -15.80 15.12
CA ARG A 367 27.00 -16.38 15.86
C ARG A 367 27.24 -17.84 15.47
N MET A 368 26.18 -18.63 15.29
CA MET A 368 26.28 -20.02 14.84
C MET A 368 26.84 -20.14 13.42
N MET A 369 26.59 -19.16 12.54
CA MET A 369 27.12 -19.13 11.17
C MET A 369 28.65 -19.06 11.16
N TRP A 370 29.25 -18.20 11.98
CA TRP A 370 30.69 -18.09 12.07
C TRP A 370 31.37 -19.34 12.62
N VAL A 371 30.73 -20.01 13.59
CA VAL A 371 31.21 -21.31 14.09
C VAL A 371 31.24 -22.36 12.98
N ALA A 372 30.19 -22.41 12.14
CA ALA A 372 30.13 -23.35 11.01
C ALA A 372 31.19 -23.05 9.94
N ILE A 373 31.41 -21.77 9.62
CA ILE A 373 32.45 -21.33 8.66
C ILE A 373 33.85 -21.66 9.18
N ALA A 374 34.15 -21.40 10.45
CA ALA A 374 35.43 -21.72 11.05
C ALA A 374 35.69 -23.24 11.08
N ALA A 375 34.68 -24.04 11.44
CA ALA A 375 34.79 -25.50 11.37
C ALA A 375 35.01 -25.98 9.92
N MET A 376 34.32 -25.40 8.95
CA MET A 376 34.56 -25.73 7.54
C MET A 376 35.98 -25.38 7.09
N ALA A 377 36.53 -24.23 7.49
CA ALA A 377 37.90 -23.84 7.17
C ALA A 377 38.94 -24.81 7.76
N ILE A 378 38.74 -25.23 9.02
CA ILE A 378 39.61 -26.23 9.68
C ILE A 378 39.52 -27.58 8.96
N ALA A 379 38.30 -28.01 8.58
CA ALA A 379 38.11 -29.22 7.79
C ALA A 379 38.84 -29.13 6.45
N TYR A 380 38.77 -28.00 5.76
CA TYR A 380 39.45 -27.80 4.48
C TYR A 380 40.99 -27.87 4.59
N VAL A 381 41.58 -27.23 5.61
CA VAL A 381 43.03 -27.32 5.86
C VAL A 381 43.44 -28.75 6.20
N ALA A 382 42.68 -29.45 7.04
CA ALA A 382 42.93 -30.84 7.38
C ALA A 382 42.80 -31.78 6.17
N ALA A 383 41.81 -31.56 5.30
CA ALA A 383 41.63 -32.29 4.05
C ALA A 383 42.80 -32.06 3.09
N THR A 384 43.26 -30.81 2.96
CA THR A 384 44.42 -30.44 2.14
C THR A 384 45.69 -31.11 2.65
N TRP A 385 45.87 -31.19 3.97
CA TRP A 385 47.00 -31.92 4.57
C TRP A 385 46.97 -33.42 4.25
N VAL A 386 45.79 -34.03 4.21
CA VAL A 386 45.62 -35.45 3.89
C VAL A 386 45.88 -35.74 2.40
N THR A 387 45.55 -34.82 1.50
CA THR A 387 45.67 -35.03 0.05
C THR A 387 47.02 -34.63 -0.53
N LEU A 388 47.72 -33.66 0.06
CA LEU A 388 49.02 -33.21 -0.47
C LEU A 388 50.17 -34.16 -0.10
N PRO A 389 51.06 -34.49 -1.06
CA PRO A 389 52.32 -35.16 -0.75
C PRO A 389 53.23 -34.21 0.05
N HIS A 390 53.88 -34.70 1.10
CA HIS A 390 54.72 -33.91 2.02
C HIS A 390 56.14 -33.62 1.48
N LEU A 391 56.25 -33.24 0.21
CA LEU A 391 57.50 -32.87 -0.44
C LEU A 391 57.91 -31.43 -0.04
N GLU A 392 59.21 -31.12 -0.04
CA GLU A 392 59.69 -29.77 0.33
C GLU A 392 59.12 -28.67 -0.58
N GLU A 393 58.89 -28.98 -1.86
CA GLU A 393 58.33 -28.05 -2.84
C GLU A 393 56.83 -27.77 -2.66
N THR A 394 56.08 -28.60 -1.93
CA THR A 394 54.62 -28.47 -1.77
C THR A 394 54.21 -27.92 -0.40
N LYS A 395 55.15 -27.81 0.55
CA LYS A 395 54.90 -27.29 1.91
C LYS A 395 54.32 -25.87 1.91
N TRP A 396 54.75 -25.00 0.99
CA TRP A 396 54.27 -23.62 0.90
C TRP A 396 52.74 -23.56 0.65
N LEU A 397 52.17 -24.55 -0.04
CA LEU A 397 50.75 -24.57 -0.38
C LEU A 397 49.88 -24.76 0.86
N VAL A 398 50.34 -25.56 1.83
CA VAL A 398 49.66 -25.73 3.12
C VAL A 398 49.75 -24.46 3.97
N TYR A 399 50.91 -23.80 4.00
CA TYR A 399 51.05 -22.53 4.72
C TYR A 399 50.19 -21.43 4.09
N ALA A 400 50.08 -21.41 2.76
CA ALA A 400 49.20 -20.50 2.04
C ALA A 400 47.71 -20.77 2.35
N THR A 401 47.25 -22.02 2.34
CA THR A 401 45.85 -22.34 2.68
C THR A 401 45.53 -22.07 4.14
N LEU A 402 46.48 -22.32 5.06
CA LEU A 402 46.35 -21.95 6.47
C LEU A 402 46.26 -20.43 6.64
N ALA A 403 47.09 -19.66 5.93
CA ALA A 403 47.06 -18.20 5.96
C ALA A 403 45.70 -17.68 5.45
N ILE A 404 45.21 -18.17 4.31
CA ILE A 404 43.90 -17.80 3.77
C ILE A 404 42.77 -18.15 4.75
N ALA A 405 42.79 -19.37 5.31
CA ALA A 405 41.81 -19.79 6.31
C ALA A 405 41.84 -18.90 7.56
N SER A 406 43.03 -18.57 8.07
CA SER A 406 43.17 -17.65 9.22
C SER A 406 42.64 -16.25 8.91
N MET A 407 42.89 -15.72 7.70
CA MET A 407 42.37 -14.42 7.28
C MET A 407 40.84 -14.42 7.26
N THR A 408 40.19 -15.50 6.79
CA THR A 408 38.73 -15.59 6.80
C THR A 408 38.13 -15.61 8.20
N VAL A 409 38.84 -16.16 9.19
CA VAL A 409 38.40 -16.19 10.59
C VAL A 409 38.69 -14.84 11.29
N VAL A 410 39.81 -14.19 10.98
CA VAL A 410 40.14 -12.87 11.56
C VAL A 410 39.17 -11.78 11.08
N VAL A 411 38.74 -11.85 9.81
CA VAL A 411 37.68 -10.96 9.30
C VAL A 411 36.37 -11.18 10.04
N ALA A 412 36.09 -12.41 10.48
CA ALA A 412 34.91 -12.73 11.28
C ALA A 412 34.90 -12.05 12.66
N ASP A 413 36.06 -11.95 13.32
CA ASP A 413 36.18 -11.34 14.65
C ASP A 413 36.09 -9.79 14.62
N LEU A 414 36.48 -9.16 13.50
CA LEU A 414 36.45 -7.69 13.35
C LEU A 414 35.04 -7.10 13.20
N GLU A 415 34.05 -7.92 12.82
CA GLU A 415 32.66 -7.50 12.63
C GLU A 415 31.74 -7.85 13.81
N THR A 416 32.27 -8.49 14.87
CA THR A 416 31.50 -8.87 16.07
C THR A 416 31.68 -7.93 17.24
#